data_AF-A0A351AJS3-F1
#
_entry.id   AF-A0A351AJS3-F1
#
_cell.length_a   1.000
_cell.length_b   1.000
_cell.length_c   1.000
_cell.angle_alpha   90.00
_cell.angle_beta   90.00
_cell.angle_gamma   90.00
#
_symmetry.space_group_name_H-M   'P 1'
#
loop_
_entity.id
_entity.type
_entity.pdbx_description
1 polymer ?
#
loop_
_entity_poly.entity_id
_entity_poly.type
_entity_poly.pdbx_seq_one_letter_code
_entity_poly.pdbx_strand_id
1 'polypeptide(L)'
;MSLQRAYVLLAGLYSLLPVMGVVAIFAGGGTPLAMAHLFFGALGVVGLWGYILNRAMMSQRMWRPLAAVLLVGSVIQLVIMLTMPVSGVLLTWMLTSSIFAVLLAVLLYHYGNRDQPLWATDEERDAAKRLATLLEQQSKVTLVYREPGHENSVNVVKAGNDYLANVTRRYQADDEHRQETFERRFRHPETLVYFVDKFASISPTSVSTSSSMTPAV
;
A
#
# COMPACT_ATOMS: atom_id res chain seq x y z
N MET A 1 -14.75 21.33 -14.60
CA MET A 1 -15.09 20.17 -13.74
C MET A 1 -13.82 19.76 -13.01
N SER A 2 -13.82 19.70 -11.66
CA SER A 2 -12.62 19.27 -10.93
C SER A 2 -12.46 17.76 -10.99
N LEU A 3 -11.22 17.30 -11.12
CA LEU A 3 -10.83 15.88 -11.22
C LEU A 3 -11.38 15.04 -10.04
N GLN A 4 -11.51 15.66 -8.87
CA GLN A 4 -12.16 15.09 -7.69
C GLN A 4 -13.65 14.76 -7.90
N ARG A 5 -14.42 15.61 -8.60
CA ARG A 5 -15.84 15.33 -8.88
C ARG A 5 -15.99 14.11 -9.80
N ALA A 6 -15.07 13.92 -10.75
CA ALA A 6 -15.08 12.76 -11.63
C ALA A 6 -14.84 11.46 -10.85
N TYR A 7 -13.89 11.45 -9.90
CA TYR A 7 -13.68 10.28 -9.04
C TYR A 7 -14.88 9.97 -8.13
N VAL A 8 -15.51 11.00 -7.56
CA VAL A 8 -16.72 10.81 -6.73
C VAL A 8 -17.86 10.22 -7.56
N LEU A 9 -18.07 10.71 -8.79
CA LEU A 9 -19.06 10.13 -9.71
C LEU A 9 -18.73 8.68 -10.07
N LEU A 10 -17.45 8.37 -10.30
CA LEU A 10 -17.00 7.01 -10.54
C LEU A 10 -17.33 6.09 -9.36
N ALA A 11 -17.07 6.52 -8.12
CA ALA A 11 -17.47 5.74 -6.95
C ALA A 11 -18.98 5.60 -6.77
N GLY A 12 -19.74 6.64 -7.10
CA GLY A 12 -21.20 6.57 -7.18
C GLY A 12 -21.65 5.47 -8.16
N LEU A 13 -21.09 5.46 -9.37
CA LEU A 13 -21.36 4.44 -10.38
C LEU A 13 -21.00 3.03 -9.88
N TYR A 14 -19.81 2.86 -9.31
CA TYR A 14 -19.36 1.57 -8.79
C TYR A 14 -20.20 1.10 -7.61
N SER A 15 -20.73 2.01 -6.79
CA SER A 15 -21.64 1.67 -5.69
C SER A 15 -23.01 1.21 -6.19
N LEU A 16 -23.45 1.72 -7.35
CA LEU A 16 -24.72 1.32 -7.97
C LEU A 16 -24.66 -0.11 -8.54
N LEU A 17 -23.50 -0.58 -8.99
CA LEU A 17 -23.34 -1.89 -9.60
C LEU A 17 -23.74 -3.06 -8.67
N PRO A 18 -23.28 -3.14 -7.40
CA PRO A 18 -23.77 -4.15 -6.46
C PRO A 18 -25.28 -4.05 -6.20
N VAL A 19 -25.83 -2.83 -6.11
CA VAL A 19 -27.27 -2.62 -5.88
C VAL A 19 -28.08 -3.20 -7.04
N MET A 20 -27.69 -2.90 -8.28
CA MET A 20 -28.32 -3.48 -9.46
C MET A 20 -28.16 -5.01 -9.49
N GLY A 21 -27.01 -5.52 -9.09
CA GLY A 21 -26.79 -6.96 -9.01
C GLY A 21 -27.71 -7.64 -8.00
N VAL A 22 -27.90 -7.05 -6.81
CA VAL A 22 -28.87 -7.55 -5.81
C VAL A 22 -30.28 -7.60 -6.39
N VAL A 23 -30.73 -6.52 -7.04
CA VAL A 23 -32.04 -6.48 -7.72
C VAL A 23 -32.14 -7.59 -8.78
N ALA A 24 -31.09 -7.80 -9.58
CA ALA A 24 -31.07 -8.83 -10.61
C ALA A 24 -31.20 -10.25 -10.04
N ILE A 25 -30.63 -10.51 -8.86
CA ILE A 25 -30.79 -11.80 -8.17
C ILE A 25 -32.25 -12.02 -7.75
N PHE A 26 -32.90 -11.00 -7.17
CA PHE A 26 -34.32 -11.09 -6.80
C PHE A 26 -35.24 -11.19 -8.02
N ALA A 27 -34.83 -10.67 -9.18
CA ALA A 27 -35.55 -10.79 -10.44
C ALA A 27 -35.35 -12.14 -11.18
N GLY A 28 -34.68 -13.11 -10.55
CA GLY A 28 -34.49 -14.46 -11.11
C GLY A 28 -33.16 -14.68 -11.83
N GLY A 29 -32.26 -13.68 -11.86
CA GLY A 29 -30.89 -13.81 -12.39
C GLY A 29 -29.88 -14.40 -11.38
N GLY A 30 -30.36 -14.95 -10.27
CA GLY A 30 -29.54 -15.45 -9.17
C GLY A 30 -28.72 -16.68 -9.55
N THR A 31 -27.40 -16.57 -9.42
CA THR A 31 -26.47 -17.71 -9.57
C THR A 31 -25.47 -17.70 -8.40
N PRO A 32 -24.87 -18.85 -8.04
CA PRO A 32 -23.78 -18.87 -7.06
C PRO A 32 -22.62 -17.95 -7.46
N LEU A 33 -22.36 -17.83 -8.76
CA LEU A 33 -21.37 -16.93 -9.32
C LEU A 33 -21.73 -15.45 -9.06
N ALA A 34 -23.02 -15.08 -9.14
CA ALA A 34 -23.47 -13.72 -8.85
C ALA A 34 -23.19 -13.30 -7.39
N MET A 35 -23.33 -14.23 -6.43
CA MET A 35 -23.00 -13.99 -5.02
C MET A 35 -21.52 -13.62 -4.82
N ALA A 36 -20.61 -14.37 -5.46
CA ALA A 36 -19.19 -14.08 -5.40
C ALA A 36 -18.88 -12.70 -5.98
N HIS A 37 -19.46 -12.36 -7.13
CA HIS A 37 -19.28 -11.05 -7.76
C HIS A 37 -19.78 -9.90 -6.90
N LEU A 38 -20.95 -10.05 -6.26
CA LEU A 38 -21.47 -9.05 -5.35
C LEU A 38 -20.55 -8.85 -4.15
N PHE A 39 -20.03 -9.94 -3.57
CA PHE A 39 -19.11 -9.87 -2.44
C PHE A 39 -17.83 -9.12 -2.80
N PHE A 40 -17.13 -9.54 -3.86
CA PHE A 40 -15.89 -8.89 -4.29
C PHE A 40 -16.13 -7.46 -4.83
N GLY A 41 -17.26 -7.23 -5.48
CA GLY A 41 -17.69 -5.91 -5.94
C GLY A 41 -17.92 -4.95 -4.76
N ALA A 42 -18.62 -5.39 -3.71
CA ALA A 42 -18.83 -4.61 -2.50
C ALA A 42 -17.50 -4.28 -1.79
N LEU A 43 -16.59 -5.26 -1.67
CA LEU A 43 -15.24 -5.01 -1.14
C LEU A 43 -14.47 -3.99 -1.99
N GLY A 44 -14.56 -4.10 -3.31
CA GLY A 44 -13.93 -3.14 -4.21
C GLY A 44 -14.49 -1.73 -4.07
N VAL A 45 -15.81 -1.58 -3.89
CA VAL A 45 -16.46 -0.29 -3.60
C VAL A 45 -15.96 0.32 -2.30
N VAL A 46 -15.81 -0.49 -1.24
CA VAL A 46 -15.22 -0.02 0.03
C VAL A 46 -13.79 0.48 -0.17
N GLY A 47 -12.97 -0.25 -0.94
CA GLY A 47 -11.61 0.17 -1.28
C GLY A 47 -11.58 1.46 -2.09
N LEU A 48 -12.50 1.62 -3.04
CA LEU A 48 -12.62 2.81 -3.88
C LEU A 48 -13.02 4.05 -3.06
N TRP A 49 -13.95 3.91 -2.12
CA TRP A 49 -14.29 4.99 -1.19
C TRP A 49 -13.13 5.32 -0.25
N GLY A 50 -12.38 4.32 0.22
CA GLY A 50 -11.14 4.53 0.98
C GLY A 50 -10.12 5.35 0.19
N TYR A 51 -9.93 5.02 -1.09
CA TYR A 51 -9.05 5.77 -1.99
C TYR A 51 -9.50 7.23 -2.19
N ILE A 52 -10.79 7.47 -2.47
CA ILE A 52 -11.30 8.82 -2.76
C ILE A 52 -11.34 9.70 -1.52
N LEU A 53 -11.67 9.13 -0.36
CA LEU A 53 -11.69 9.84 0.92
C LEU A 53 -10.29 9.94 1.55
N ASN A 54 -9.25 9.40 0.88
CA ASN A 54 -7.88 9.31 1.36
C ASN A 54 -7.79 8.75 2.79
N ARG A 55 -8.58 7.70 3.06
CA ARG A 55 -8.72 7.10 4.39
C ARG A 55 -8.29 5.65 4.34
N ALA A 56 -7.46 5.24 5.30
CA ALA A 56 -7.06 3.85 5.48
C ALA A 56 -8.28 2.99 5.86
N MET A 57 -8.90 2.38 4.86
CA MET A 57 -9.90 1.33 5.04
C MET A 57 -9.21 -0.01 4.94
N MET A 58 -9.36 -0.85 5.99
CA MET A 58 -8.75 -2.18 6.07
C MET A 58 -7.21 -2.16 6.05
N SER A 59 -6.56 -3.33 6.03
CA SER A 59 -5.10 -3.41 5.98
C SER A 59 -4.58 -3.28 4.55
N GLN A 60 -3.51 -2.48 4.39
CA GLN A 60 -2.81 -2.26 3.12
C GLN A 60 -2.41 -3.56 2.41
N ARG A 61 -2.11 -4.62 3.18
CA ARG A 61 -1.72 -5.94 2.67
C ARG A 61 -2.84 -6.70 1.98
N MET A 62 -4.10 -6.32 2.20
CA MET A 62 -5.26 -7.02 1.59
C MET A 62 -5.60 -6.48 0.20
N TRP A 63 -5.36 -5.20 -0.07
CA TRP A 63 -5.83 -4.56 -1.30
C TRP A 63 -5.08 -5.00 -2.56
N ARG A 64 -3.76 -5.20 -2.49
CA ARG A 64 -2.97 -5.68 -3.66
C ARG A 64 -3.29 -7.13 -4.04
N PRO A 65 -3.37 -8.09 -3.10
CA PRO A 65 -3.84 -9.44 -3.41
C PRO A 65 -5.26 -9.43 -3.97
N LEU A 66 -6.16 -8.61 -3.43
CA LEU A 66 -7.53 -8.52 -3.94
C LEU A 66 -7.57 -8.00 -5.38
N ALA A 67 -6.78 -6.97 -5.71
CA ALA A 67 -6.63 -6.50 -7.08
C ALA A 67 -6.10 -7.60 -8.02
N ALA A 68 -5.12 -8.39 -7.57
CA ALA A 68 -4.60 -9.51 -8.34
C ALA A 68 -5.66 -10.59 -8.57
N VAL A 69 -6.44 -10.94 -7.55
CA VAL A 69 -7.55 -11.90 -7.66
C VAL A 69 -8.61 -11.41 -8.64
N LEU A 70 -8.99 -10.14 -8.60
CA LEU A 70 -9.94 -9.55 -9.55
C LEU A 70 -9.43 -9.64 -10.99
N LEU A 71 -8.15 -9.33 -11.21
CA LEU A 71 -7.55 -9.34 -12.54
C LEU A 71 -7.42 -10.77 -13.09
N VAL A 72 -6.88 -11.70 -12.29
CA VAL A 72 -6.78 -13.12 -12.66
C VAL A 72 -8.17 -13.72 -12.88
N GLY A 73 -9.14 -13.40 -12.01
CA GLY A 73 -10.53 -13.83 -12.17
C GLY A 73 -11.14 -13.34 -13.48
N SER A 74 -10.88 -12.08 -13.86
CA SER A 74 -11.37 -11.51 -15.13
C SER A 74 -10.77 -12.23 -16.34
N VAL A 75 -9.49 -12.60 -16.29
CA VAL A 75 -8.83 -13.37 -17.36
C VAL A 75 -9.40 -14.78 -17.46
N ILE A 76 -9.56 -15.48 -16.33
CA ILE A 76 -10.16 -16.82 -16.29
C ILE A 76 -11.58 -16.79 -16.87
N GLN A 77 -12.37 -15.78 -16.53
CA GLN A 77 -13.72 -15.61 -17.07
C GLN A 77 -13.71 -15.44 -18.58
N LEU A 78 -12.80 -14.62 -19.10
CA LEU A 78 -12.68 -14.40 -20.53
C LEU A 78 -12.31 -15.70 -21.26
N VAL A 79 -11.42 -16.52 -20.69
CA VAL A 79 -11.09 -17.85 -21.24
C VAL A 79 -12.30 -18.78 -21.24
N ILE A 80 -13.06 -18.85 -20.13
CA ILE A 80 -14.26 -19.69 -20.04
C ILE A 80 -15.29 -19.28 -21.09
N MET A 81 -15.53 -17.98 -21.25
CA MET A 81 -16.47 -17.44 -22.23
C MET A 81 -16.11 -17.81 -23.67
N LEU A 82 -14.81 -17.89 -23.99
CA LEU A 82 -14.34 -18.23 -25.33
C LEU A 82 -14.29 -19.73 -25.61
N THR A 83 -14.20 -20.56 -24.58
CA THR A 83 -13.92 -22.00 -24.72
C THR A 83 -15.11 -22.89 -24.37
N MET A 84 -16.07 -22.40 -23.58
CA MET A 84 -17.20 -23.20 -23.09
C MET A 84 -18.54 -22.61 -23.54
N PRO A 85 -19.56 -23.44 -23.79
CA PRO A 85 -20.92 -22.96 -23.97
C PRO A 85 -21.47 -22.45 -22.64
N VAL A 86 -21.59 -21.13 -22.50
CA VAL A 86 -22.08 -20.46 -21.29
C VAL A 86 -23.53 -20.02 -21.49
N SER A 87 -24.39 -20.21 -20.47
CA SER A 87 -25.77 -19.72 -20.52
C SER A 87 -25.82 -18.19 -20.63
N GLY A 88 -26.85 -17.63 -21.27
CA GLY A 88 -26.97 -16.18 -21.44
C GLY A 88 -26.94 -15.39 -20.12
N VAL A 89 -27.49 -15.97 -19.04
CA VAL A 89 -27.45 -15.38 -17.70
C VAL A 89 -26.02 -15.34 -17.15
N LEU A 90 -25.28 -16.46 -17.20
CA LEU A 90 -23.87 -16.46 -16.76
C LEU A 90 -23.02 -15.52 -17.62
N LEU A 91 -23.24 -15.52 -18.93
CA LEU A 91 -22.51 -14.68 -19.88
C LEU A 91 -22.66 -13.19 -19.52
N THR A 92 -23.88 -12.77 -19.19
CA THR A 92 -24.17 -11.39 -18.75
C THR A 92 -23.43 -11.04 -17.47
N TRP A 93 -23.44 -11.93 -16.48
CA TRP A 93 -22.70 -11.73 -15.23
C TRP A 93 -21.19 -11.63 -15.47
N MET A 94 -20.61 -12.50 -16.28
CA MET A 94 -19.17 -12.55 -16.56
C MET A 94 -18.68 -11.34 -17.37
N LEU A 95 -19.46 -10.88 -18.37
CA LEU A 95 -19.15 -9.66 -19.12
C LEU A 95 -19.15 -8.43 -18.23
N THR A 96 -20.25 -8.27 -17.50
CA THR A 96 -20.45 -7.10 -16.64
C THR A 96 -19.36 -7.05 -15.58
N SER A 97 -19.09 -8.17 -14.91
CA SER A 97 -18.06 -8.21 -13.87
C SER A 97 -16.65 -7.98 -14.42
N SER A 98 -16.27 -8.60 -15.53
CA SER A 98 -14.92 -8.48 -16.10
C SER A 98 -14.60 -7.04 -16.51
N ILE A 99 -15.54 -6.34 -17.18
CA ILE A 99 -15.37 -4.95 -17.59
C ILE A 99 -15.12 -4.04 -16.37
N PHE A 100 -15.93 -4.18 -15.32
CA PHE A 100 -15.81 -3.33 -14.14
C PHE A 100 -14.67 -3.75 -13.21
N ALA A 101 -14.31 -5.02 -13.18
CA ALA A 101 -13.26 -5.56 -12.31
C ALA A 101 -11.87 -5.09 -12.72
N VAL A 102 -11.56 -4.95 -14.02
CA VAL A 102 -10.23 -4.54 -14.48
C VAL A 102 -9.87 -3.13 -14.01
N LEU A 103 -10.76 -2.15 -14.24
CA LEU A 103 -10.54 -0.77 -13.80
C LEU A 103 -10.47 -0.69 -12.27
N LEU A 104 -11.34 -1.43 -11.57
CA LEU A 104 -11.34 -1.49 -10.12
C LEU A 104 -10.04 -2.10 -9.58
N ALA A 105 -9.54 -3.17 -10.20
CA ALA A 105 -8.29 -3.82 -9.84
C ALA A 105 -7.11 -2.85 -9.95
N VAL A 106 -7.03 -2.04 -11.03
CA VAL A 106 -5.97 -1.03 -11.18
C VAL A 106 -6.03 0.01 -10.06
N LEU A 107 -7.22 0.53 -9.76
CA LEU A 107 -7.42 1.51 -8.69
C LEU A 107 -7.04 0.92 -7.32
N LEU A 108 -7.47 -0.30 -7.02
CA LEU A 108 -7.15 -0.98 -5.77
C LEU A 108 -5.67 -1.34 -5.65
N TYR A 109 -5.02 -1.70 -6.75
CA TYR A 109 -3.59 -1.97 -6.78
C TYR A 109 -2.79 -0.71 -6.40
N HIS A 110 -3.17 0.44 -6.95
CA HIS A 110 -2.57 1.71 -6.58
C HIS A 110 -2.90 2.08 -5.13
N TYR A 111 -4.17 2.00 -4.71
CA TYR A 111 -4.59 2.28 -3.33
C TYR A 111 -3.82 1.43 -2.31
N GLY A 112 -3.61 0.14 -2.59
CA GLY A 112 -2.83 -0.78 -1.75
C GLY A 112 -1.31 -0.57 -1.80
N ASN A 113 -0.79 0.43 -2.52
CA ASN A 113 0.63 0.73 -2.52
C ASN A 113 1.07 1.24 -1.13
N ARG A 114 2.13 0.65 -0.60
CA ARG A 114 2.66 0.95 0.74
C ARG A 114 3.27 2.34 0.82
N ASP A 115 3.85 2.77 -0.29
CA ASP A 115 4.57 4.03 -0.34
C ASP A 115 3.59 5.19 -0.57
N GLN A 116 2.69 5.37 0.40
CA GLN A 116 1.71 6.45 0.43
C GLN A 116 1.51 6.94 1.87
N PRO A 117 1.37 8.26 2.08
CA PRO A 117 1.17 8.86 3.40
C PRO A 117 -0.16 8.44 4.06
N LEU A 118 -1.10 7.88 3.29
CA LEU A 118 -2.41 7.44 3.79
C LEU A 118 -2.28 6.31 4.84
N TRP A 119 -1.22 5.51 4.75
CA TRP A 119 -1.02 4.33 5.60
C TRP A 119 -0.18 4.60 6.85
N ALA A 120 0.44 5.78 6.93
CA ALA A 120 1.26 6.17 8.06
C ALA A 120 0.39 6.67 9.22
N THR A 121 0.77 6.32 10.45
CA THR A 121 0.14 6.87 11.66
C THR A 121 0.46 8.35 11.81
N ASP A 122 -0.30 9.08 12.64
CA ASP A 122 -0.03 10.51 12.85
C ASP A 122 1.34 10.75 13.51
N GLU A 123 1.78 9.82 14.38
CA GLU A 123 3.13 9.83 14.97
C GLU A 123 4.22 9.62 13.91
N GLU A 124 4.03 8.66 12.99
CA GLU A 124 4.94 8.41 11.87
C GLU A 124 5.01 9.61 10.91
N ARG A 125 3.88 10.27 10.66
CA ARG A 125 3.80 11.48 9.83
C ARG A 125 4.57 12.63 10.45
N ASP A 126 4.44 12.85 11.74
CA ASP A 126 5.12 13.95 12.42
C ASP A 126 6.63 13.70 12.53
N ALA A 127 7.04 12.44 12.79
CA ALA A 127 8.44 12.04 12.70
C ALA A 127 9.00 12.18 11.28
N ALA A 128 8.21 11.87 10.24
CA ALA A 128 8.60 12.03 8.85
C ALA A 128 8.79 13.49 8.43
N LYS A 129 7.92 14.40 8.90
CA LYS A 129 8.10 15.84 8.71
C LYS A 129 9.41 16.32 9.34
N ARG A 130 9.70 15.91 10.58
CA ARG A 130 10.96 16.25 11.27
C ARG A 130 12.17 15.73 10.50
N LEU A 131 12.13 14.48 10.07
CA LEU A 131 13.21 13.88 9.29
C LEU A 131 13.39 14.55 7.93
N ALA A 132 12.30 14.92 7.25
CA ALA A 132 12.36 15.68 6.00
C ALA A 132 12.99 17.06 6.20
N THR A 133 12.63 17.79 7.26
CA THR A 133 13.27 19.08 7.58
C THR A 133 14.75 18.94 7.91
N LEU A 134 15.15 17.87 8.60
CA LEU A 134 16.56 17.57 8.86
C LEU A 134 17.32 17.23 7.58
N LEU A 135 16.70 16.50 6.65
CA LEU A 135 17.30 16.15 5.35
C LEU A 135 17.37 17.32 4.37
N GLU A 136 16.56 18.36 4.56
CA GLU A 136 16.69 19.63 3.84
C GLU A 136 17.87 20.46 4.36
N GLN A 137 18.13 20.41 5.67
CA GLN A 137 19.26 21.11 6.29
C GLN A 137 20.58 20.33 6.15
N GLN A 138 20.52 19.00 6.10
CA GLN A 138 21.66 18.10 6.02
C GLN A 138 21.42 17.06 4.93
N SER A 139 22.28 17.02 3.91
CA SER A 139 22.12 16.09 2.76
C SER A 139 22.16 14.60 3.14
N LYS A 140 22.63 14.29 4.35
CA LYS A 140 22.74 12.94 4.89
C LYS A 140 22.42 12.96 6.38
N VAL A 141 21.50 12.10 6.81
CA VAL A 141 21.20 11.85 8.22
C VAL A 141 21.57 10.41 8.54
N THR A 142 22.44 10.22 9.54
CA THR A 142 22.83 8.89 10.03
C THR A 142 22.14 8.65 11.37
N LEU A 143 21.22 7.70 11.41
CA LEU A 143 20.59 7.24 12.65
C LEU A 143 21.32 5.98 13.11
N VAL A 144 21.79 5.97 14.36
CA VAL A 144 22.50 4.82 14.93
C VAL A 144 21.77 4.39 16.19
N TYR A 145 21.47 3.10 16.27
CA TYR A 145 20.91 2.46 17.45
C TYR A 145 21.83 1.34 17.89
N ARG A 146 22.22 1.40 19.17
CA ARG A 146 23.13 0.46 19.80
C ARG A 146 22.42 -0.22 20.97
N GLU A 147 22.36 -1.54 20.89
CA GLU A 147 22.06 -2.42 22.01
C GLU A 147 23.29 -3.28 22.31
N PRO A 148 23.43 -3.84 23.53
CA PRO A 148 24.52 -4.76 23.84
C PRO A 148 24.55 -5.94 22.86
N GLY A 149 25.63 -6.07 22.08
CA GLY A 149 25.80 -7.11 21.06
C GLY A 149 25.14 -6.84 19.69
N HIS A 150 24.44 -5.71 19.51
CA HIS A 150 23.76 -5.35 18.26
C HIS A 150 23.94 -3.84 17.92
N GLU A 151 24.50 -3.53 16.75
CA GLU A 151 24.58 -2.16 16.24
C GLU A 151 23.84 -2.06 14.90
N ASN A 152 22.76 -1.28 14.87
CA ASN A 152 22.02 -0.95 13.66
C ASN A 152 22.31 0.50 13.28
N SER A 153 22.81 0.74 12.08
CA SER A 153 22.96 2.09 11.53
C SER A 153 22.14 2.24 10.26
N VAL A 154 21.42 3.35 10.14
CA VAL A 154 20.70 3.73 8.94
C VAL A 154 21.25 5.05 8.43
N ASN A 155 21.83 5.01 7.23
CA ASN A 155 22.19 6.19 6.49
C ASN A 155 21.03 6.56 5.56
N VAL A 156 20.43 7.72 5.78
CA VAL A 156 19.38 8.26 4.90
C VAL A 156 19.97 9.40 4.09
N VAL A 157 19.81 9.33 2.77
CA VAL A 157 20.27 10.36 1.82
C VAL A 157 19.11 10.78 0.93
N LYS A 158 18.95 12.08 0.73
CA LYS A 158 18.03 12.61 -0.28
C LYS A 158 18.69 12.55 -1.65
N ALA A 159 18.22 11.68 -2.53
CA ALA A 159 18.74 11.46 -3.87
C ALA A 159 17.77 12.05 -4.91
N GLY A 160 17.84 13.36 -5.11
CA GLY A 160 16.90 14.09 -5.99
C GLY A 160 15.50 14.18 -5.37
N ASN A 161 14.52 13.55 -6.02
CA ASN A 161 13.13 13.50 -5.55
C ASN A 161 12.80 12.28 -4.67
N ASP A 162 13.75 11.34 -4.55
CA ASP A 162 13.58 10.11 -3.78
C ASP A 162 14.48 10.10 -2.53
N TYR A 163 14.09 9.32 -1.52
CA TYR A 163 14.87 9.08 -0.31
C TYR A 163 15.48 7.68 -0.35
N LEU A 164 16.77 7.61 -0.06
CA LEU A 164 17.54 6.37 -0.12
C LEU A 164 18.01 6.04 1.30
N ALA A 165 17.52 4.92 1.83
CA ALA A 165 17.93 4.40 3.12
C ALA A 165 18.88 3.21 2.91
N ASN A 166 20.11 3.35 3.40
CA ASN A 166 21.07 2.26 3.48
C ASN A 166 21.16 1.83 4.94
N VAL A 167 20.71 0.61 5.23
CA VAL A 167 20.73 0.03 6.57
C VAL A 167 21.89 -0.94 6.66
N THR A 168 22.73 -0.76 7.66
CA THR A 168 23.80 -1.68 8.04
C THR A 168 23.48 -2.23 9.43
N ARG A 169 23.22 -3.53 9.51
CA ARG A 169 23.04 -4.26 10.77
C ARG A 169 24.31 -5.03 11.10
N ARG A 170 24.79 -4.90 12.33
CA ARG A 170 25.94 -5.63 12.86
C ARG A 170 25.50 -6.46 14.06
N TYR A 171 25.77 -7.76 13.98
CA TYR A 171 25.54 -8.73 15.03
C TYR A 171 26.90 -9.11 15.63
N GLN A 172 27.04 -9.04 16.95
CA GLN A 172 28.10 -9.70 17.70
C GLN A 172 27.48 -10.83 18.51
N ALA A 173 27.72 -12.07 18.09
CA ALA A 173 27.39 -13.27 18.85
C ALA A 173 28.62 -14.19 18.88
N ASP A 174 29.08 -14.55 20.08
CA ASP A 174 30.07 -15.59 20.39
C ASP A 174 31.18 -15.84 19.33
N ASP A 175 31.96 -14.80 19.00
CA ASP A 175 33.10 -14.79 18.05
C ASP A 175 32.82 -14.67 16.54
N GLU A 176 31.58 -14.52 16.07
CA GLU A 176 31.29 -14.19 14.67
C GLU A 176 30.78 -12.75 14.49
N HIS A 177 31.50 -11.96 13.67
CA HIS A 177 31.05 -10.63 13.23
C HIS A 177 30.25 -10.77 11.94
N ARG A 178 28.91 -10.69 12.04
CA ARG A 178 28.02 -10.72 10.87
C ARG A 178 27.50 -9.33 10.56
N GLN A 179 27.80 -8.84 9.36
CA GLN A 179 27.32 -7.56 8.84
C GLN A 179 26.37 -7.78 7.67
N GLU A 180 25.15 -7.28 7.79
CA GLU A 180 24.16 -7.29 6.70
C GLU A 180 23.89 -5.85 6.26
N THR A 181 24.07 -5.59 4.97
CA THR A 181 23.82 -4.27 4.38
C THR A 181 22.71 -4.38 3.35
N PHE A 182 21.66 -3.58 3.49
CA PHE A 182 20.58 -3.51 2.51
C PHE A 182 20.20 -2.08 2.18
N GLU A 183 19.98 -1.84 0.89
CA GLU A 183 19.57 -0.56 0.35
C GLU A 183 18.10 -0.59 -0.03
N ARG A 184 17.35 0.46 0.33
CA ARG A 184 15.97 0.62 -0.08
C ARG A 184 15.64 2.07 -0.40
N ARG A 185 14.96 2.26 -1.53
CA ARG A 185 14.48 3.56 -2.02
C ARG A 185 13.01 3.77 -1.66
N PHE A 186 12.69 4.98 -1.27
CA PHE A 186 11.35 5.42 -0.85
C PHE A 186 11.03 6.76 -1.52
N ARG A 187 9.80 6.92 -2.02
CA ARG A 187 9.35 8.21 -2.58
C ARG A 187 8.77 9.12 -1.50
N HIS A 188 8.22 8.54 -0.44
CA HIS A 188 7.61 9.29 0.65
C HIS A 188 8.38 9.11 1.97
N PRO A 189 8.64 10.20 2.73
CA PRO A 189 9.40 10.16 3.96
C PRO A 189 8.68 9.38 5.08
N GLU A 190 7.35 9.30 5.06
CA GLU A 190 6.55 8.54 6.03
C GLU A 190 6.84 7.04 5.96
N THR A 191 6.96 6.51 4.74
CA THR A 191 7.31 5.10 4.50
C THR A 191 8.73 4.78 4.96
N LEU A 192 9.63 5.76 4.87
CA LEU A 192 11.00 5.66 5.32
C LEU A 192 11.07 5.61 6.85
N VAL A 193 10.30 6.47 7.55
CA VAL A 193 10.23 6.44 9.02
C VAL A 193 9.67 5.11 9.52
N TYR A 194 8.57 4.62 8.95
CA TYR A 194 8.05 3.29 9.26
C TYR A 194 9.12 2.20 9.06
N PHE A 195 9.91 2.31 7.99
CA PHE A 195 10.95 1.35 7.68
C PHE A 195 12.09 1.41 8.69
N VAL A 196 12.52 2.60 9.07
CA VAL A 196 13.56 2.83 10.08
C VAL A 196 13.11 2.31 11.45
N ASP A 197 11.88 2.59 11.86
CA ASP A 197 11.33 2.09 13.12
C ASP A 197 11.26 0.56 13.12
N LYS A 198 10.62 -0.02 12.10
CA LYS A 198 10.36 -1.46 12.07
C LYS A 198 11.57 -2.33 11.74
N PHE A 199 12.55 -1.81 11.00
CA PHE A 199 13.70 -2.58 10.55
C PHE A 199 15.03 -2.14 11.16
N ALA A 200 15.11 -1.00 11.81
CA ALA A 200 16.30 -0.63 12.58
C ALA A 200 16.04 -0.58 14.10
N SER A 201 14.80 -0.82 14.55
CA SER A 201 14.35 -0.68 15.94
C SER A 201 14.59 0.73 16.50
N ILE A 202 14.65 1.71 15.60
CA ILE A 202 14.94 3.11 15.93
C ILE A 202 13.60 3.82 16.08
N SER A 203 13.17 3.96 17.33
CA SER A 203 11.88 4.56 17.66
C SER A 203 11.75 5.96 17.02
N PRO A 204 10.57 6.35 16.50
CA PRO A 204 10.37 7.63 15.80
C PRO A 204 10.69 8.87 16.65
N THR A 205 10.70 8.74 17.98
CA THR A 205 11.12 9.76 18.95
C THR A 205 12.63 9.93 19.07
N SER A 206 13.44 8.98 18.59
CA SER A 206 14.90 9.02 18.62
C SER A 206 15.51 9.72 17.39
N VAL A 207 14.69 10.38 16.56
CA VAL A 207 15.16 11.40 15.60
C VAL A 207 15.54 12.66 16.40
N SER A 208 16.56 12.53 17.23
CA SER A 208 17.27 13.61 17.90
C SER A 208 18.68 13.63 17.34
N THR A 209 19.12 14.84 17.05
CA THR A 209 20.44 15.20 16.53
C THR A 209 21.51 14.30 17.15
N SER A 210 22.24 13.54 16.33
CA SER A 210 23.55 13.06 16.76
C SER A 210 24.45 14.31 16.86
N SER A 211 24.37 15.03 17.97
CA SER A 211 25.43 15.95 18.35
C SER A 211 26.61 15.05 18.72
N SER A 212 27.48 14.81 17.74
CA SER A 212 28.86 14.45 18.03
C SER A 212 29.48 15.65 18.75
N MET A 213 29.22 15.77 20.05
CA MET A 213 30.12 16.48 20.94
C MET A 213 31.29 15.54 21.20
N THR A 214 32.34 15.74 20.43
CA THR A 214 33.70 15.32 20.75
C THR A 214 34.00 15.76 22.18
N PRO A 215 34.36 14.86 23.12
CA PRO A 215 34.99 15.31 24.35
C PRO A 215 36.39 15.82 23.95
N ALA A 216 36.60 17.13 24.11
CA ALA A 216 37.95 17.67 24.11
C ALA A 216 38.68 17.15 25.35
N VAL A 217 39.88 16.63 25.11
CA VAL A 217 40.90 16.21 26.08
C VAL A 217 41.25 17.37 27.02
#